data_AF-A0A1Q7K9U1-F1
#
_entry.id   AF-A0A1Q7K9U1-F1
#
_cell.length_a   1.000
_cell.length_b   1.000
_cell.length_c   1.000
_cell.angle_alpha   90.00
_cell.angle_beta   90.00
_cell.angle_gamma   90.00
#
_symmetry.space_group_name_H-M   'P 1'
#
loop_
_entity.id
_entity.type
_entity.pdbx_description
1 polymer ?
#
loop_
_entity_poly.entity_id
_entity_poly.type
_entity_poly.pdbx_seq_one_letter_code
_entity_poly.pdbx_strand_id
1 'polypeptide(L)'
;MGAPFDGKIRENVVYRLKKAPQSPVKYQYLIVSDNVDEAPDILSISDFRRVKEKLKKKVKKGTGLEVTIALARKMDAAGVGRWFDDIRELHLFCQSARQQFILSSGATSMHEMVSGPCLDAILRNCDIDPHRHWREMNNWLEARLSRMVSV
;
A
#
# COMPACT_ATOMS: atom_id res chain seq x y z
N MET A 1 -8.47 3.82 -3.11
CA MET A 1 -7.13 3.30 -3.52
C MET A 1 -7.34 2.23 -4.58
N GLY A 2 -6.52 2.23 -5.62
CA GLY A 2 -6.83 1.83 -7.00
C GLY A 2 -7.50 0.48 -7.32
N ALA A 3 -7.99 0.37 -8.56
CA ALA A 3 -8.72 -0.78 -9.11
C ALA A 3 -7.88 -1.57 -10.12
N PRO A 4 -8.16 -2.87 -10.33
CA PRO A 4 -7.63 -3.59 -11.48
C PRO A 4 -8.14 -2.94 -12.79
N PHE A 5 -7.31 -2.92 -13.83
CA PHE A 5 -7.72 -2.39 -15.13
C PHE A 5 -8.64 -3.39 -15.84
N ASP A 6 -9.88 -2.99 -16.13
CA ASP A 6 -10.92 -3.79 -16.79
C ASP A 6 -11.12 -3.41 -18.27
N GLY A 7 -10.20 -2.64 -18.85
CA GLY A 7 -10.29 -2.14 -20.22
C GLY A 7 -11.07 -0.84 -20.38
N LYS A 8 -11.74 -0.35 -19.32
CA LYS A 8 -12.47 0.92 -19.35
C LYS A 8 -11.76 1.96 -18.49
N ILE A 9 -11.44 3.10 -19.10
CA ILE A 9 -10.85 4.24 -18.40
C ILE A 9 -11.95 4.97 -17.63
N ARG A 10 -11.73 5.18 -16.34
CA ARG A 10 -12.61 5.95 -15.45
C ARG A 10 -11.84 7.15 -14.90
N GLU A 11 -12.49 8.29 -14.85
CA GLU A 11 -11.93 9.49 -14.22
C GLU A 11 -11.70 9.26 -12.72
N ASN A 12 -10.64 9.87 -12.18
CA ASN A 12 -10.26 9.79 -10.76
C ASN A 12 -9.93 8.37 -10.24
N VAL A 13 -9.62 7.44 -11.15
CA VAL A 13 -9.17 6.09 -10.80
C VAL A 13 -7.69 5.93 -11.13
N VAL A 14 -6.92 5.52 -10.12
CA VAL A 14 -5.54 5.05 -10.30
C VAL A 14 -5.59 3.54 -10.47
N TYR A 15 -5.08 3.01 -11.58
CA TYR A 15 -5.07 1.58 -11.83
C TYR A 15 -3.88 0.89 -11.18
N ARG A 16 -4.09 -0.30 -10.64
CA ARG A 16 -3.03 -1.11 -10.02
C ARG A 16 -2.61 -2.19 -11.01
N LEU A 17 -1.40 -2.10 -11.56
CA LEU A 17 -0.88 -2.99 -12.59
C LEU A 17 0.24 -3.86 -12.04
N LYS A 18 0.42 -5.07 -12.60
CA LYS A 18 1.56 -5.93 -12.26
C LYS A 18 2.85 -5.54 -13.00
N LYS A 19 2.73 -4.90 -14.16
CA LYS A 19 3.84 -4.48 -15.02
C LYS A 19 3.52 -3.16 -15.70
N ALA A 20 4.57 -2.40 -16.03
CA ALA A 20 4.44 -1.18 -16.81
C ALA A 20 3.82 -1.49 -18.19
N PRO A 21 2.93 -0.62 -18.69
CA PRO A 21 2.46 -0.71 -20.07
C PRO A 21 3.62 -0.66 -21.06
N GLN A 22 3.55 -1.45 -22.13
CA GLN A 22 4.57 -1.44 -23.19
C GLN A 22 4.45 -0.22 -24.12
N SER A 23 3.31 0.46 -24.10
CA SER A 23 3.02 1.67 -24.87
C SER A 23 2.46 2.76 -23.96
N PRO A 24 2.55 4.04 -24.35
CA PRO A 24 1.98 5.15 -23.60
C PRO A 24 0.47 4.97 -23.36
N VAL A 25 0.02 5.25 -22.14
CA VAL A 25 -1.39 5.12 -21.73
C VAL A 25 -1.95 6.44 -21.27
N LYS A 26 -3.27 6.62 -21.42
CA LYS A 26 -4.01 7.84 -21.03
C LYS A 26 -4.60 7.79 -19.62
N TYR A 27 -4.21 6.80 -18.81
CA TYR A 27 -4.74 6.60 -17.47
C TYR A 27 -3.61 6.56 -16.45
N GLN A 28 -3.92 7.00 -15.23
CA GLN A 28 -3.00 6.94 -14.10
C GLN A 28 -2.88 5.51 -13.59
N TYR A 29 -1.66 5.08 -13.25
CA TYR A 29 -1.44 3.75 -12.71
C TYR A 29 -0.37 3.74 -11.62
N LEU A 30 -0.25 2.61 -10.93
CA LEU A 30 0.86 2.26 -10.05
C LEU A 30 1.23 0.81 -10.30
N ILE A 31 2.52 0.50 -10.31
CA ILE A 31 3.01 -0.87 -10.37
C ILE A 31 2.99 -1.48 -8.98
N VAL A 32 2.32 -2.62 -8.85
CA VAL A 32 2.14 -3.36 -7.60
C VAL A 32 2.70 -4.75 -7.76
N SER A 33 3.52 -5.18 -6.80
CA SER A 33 4.05 -6.53 -6.72
C SER A 33 4.06 -7.00 -5.27
N ASP A 34 4.11 -8.31 -5.05
CA ASP A 34 4.42 -8.94 -3.76
C ASP A 34 5.85 -9.51 -3.73
N ASN A 35 6.59 -9.38 -4.84
CA ASN A 35 7.94 -9.86 -4.98
C ASN A 35 8.97 -8.80 -4.58
N VAL A 36 9.67 -9.04 -3.48
CA VAL A 36 10.73 -8.13 -2.94
C VAL A 36 11.93 -7.99 -3.89
N ASP A 37 12.07 -8.89 -4.86
CA ASP A 37 13.14 -8.84 -5.85
C ASP A 37 12.81 -7.90 -7.03
N GLU A 38 11.56 -7.45 -7.13
CA GLU A 38 11.11 -6.47 -8.11
C GLU A 38 11.21 -5.03 -7.55
N ALA A 39 11.12 -4.03 -8.44
CA ALA A 39 11.13 -2.61 -8.06
C ALA A 39 9.78 -1.94 -8.38
N PRO A 40 8.67 -2.35 -7.72
CA PRO A 40 7.35 -1.76 -7.95
C PRO A 40 7.22 -0.38 -7.30
N ASP A 41 6.15 0.35 -7.64
CA ASP A 41 5.74 1.54 -6.90
C ASP A 41 5.21 1.17 -5.51
N ILE A 42 4.44 0.07 -5.43
CA ILE A 42 3.91 -0.51 -4.20
C ILE A 42 4.33 -1.98 -4.10
N LEU A 43 4.91 -2.34 -2.96
CA LEU A 43 5.18 -3.72 -2.58
C LEU A 43 4.15 -4.14 -1.52
N SER A 44 3.33 -5.13 -1.83
CA SER A 44 2.34 -5.70 -0.90
C SER A 44 3.03 -6.68 0.06
N ILE A 45 2.83 -6.47 1.36
CA ILE A 45 3.48 -7.20 2.44
C ILE A 45 2.43 -8.06 3.16
N SER A 46 2.53 -9.38 2.99
CA SER A 46 1.65 -10.34 3.66
C SER A 46 2.24 -10.90 4.96
N ASP A 47 3.56 -10.97 5.07
CA ASP A 47 4.29 -11.45 6.24
C ASP A 47 5.55 -10.59 6.40
N PHE A 48 5.43 -9.52 7.20
CA PHE A 48 6.52 -8.56 7.38
C PHE A 48 7.75 -9.21 8.01
N ARG A 49 7.55 -10.08 9.01
CA ARG A 49 8.65 -10.73 9.76
C ARG A 49 9.52 -11.55 8.83
N ARG A 50 8.92 -12.28 7.89
CA ARG A 50 9.66 -13.09 6.91
C ARG A 50 10.44 -12.26 5.90
N VAL A 51 9.93 -11.10 5.50
CA VAL A 51 10.55 -10.28 4.44
C VAL A 51 11.43 -9.13 4.95
N LYS A 52 11.40 -8.82 6.25
CA LYS A 52 12.09 -7.70 6.89
C LYS A 52 13.56 -7.56 6.50
N GLU A 53 14.33 -8.65 6.56
CA GLU A 53 15.76 -8.63 6.21
C GLU A 53 16.03 -8.43 4.71
N LYS A 54 15.12 -8.90 3.85
CA LYS A 54 15.20 -8.65 2.41
C LYS A 54 14.84 -7.19 2.10
N LEU A 55 13.80 -6.65 2.75
CA LEU A 55 13.38 -5.26 2.61
C LEU A 55 14.54 -4.31 2.93
N LYS A 56 15.20 -4.47 4.08
CA LYS A 56 16.37 -3.66 4.48
C LYS A 56 17.45 -3.54 3.41
N LYS A 57 17.63 -4.57 2.58
CA LYS A 57 18.67 -4.63 1.54
C LYS A 57 18.20 -4.17 0.16
N LYS A 58 16.92 -4.38 -0.18
CA LYS A 58 16.44 -4.28 -1.56
C LYS A 58 15.44 -3.15 -1.82
N VAL A 59 14.67 -2.73 -0.81
CA VAL A 59 13.60 -1.77 -1.06
C VAL A 59 14.15 -0.37 -1.33
N LYS A 60 13.72 0.24 -2.44
CA LYS A 60 14.15 1.57 -2.83
C LYS A 60 13.45 2.64 -1.98
N LYS A 61 14.13 3.78 -1.80
CA LYS A 61 13.55 4.95 -1.16
C LYS A 61 12.27 5.38 -1.90
N GLY A 62 11.23 5.67 -1.13
CA GLY A 62 9.92 6.08 -1.63
C GLY A 62 9.06 4.96 -2.20
N THR A 63 9.47 3.69 -2.20
CA THR A 63 8.53 2.58 -2.48
C THR A 63 7.41 2.59 -1.43
N GLY A 64 6.17 2.34 -1.84
CA GLY A 64 5.05 2.12 -0.93
C GLY A 64 5.08 0.70 -0.40
N LEU A 65 5.02 0.51 0.91
CA LEU A 65 4.88 -0.80 1.55
C LEU A 65 3.45 -0.93 2.06
N GLU A 66 2.69 -1.82 1.44
CA GLU A 66 1.26 -1.98 1.71
C GLU A 66 0.99 -3.19 2.59
N VAL A 67 0.18 -2.98 3.62
CA VAL A 67 -0.48 -4.06 4.35
C VAL A 67 -2.00 -3.91 4.19
N THR A 68 -2.70 -5.03 4.11
CA THR A 68 -4.15 -5.05 3.87
C THR A 68 -4.93 -5.62 5.05
N ILE A 69 -6.12 -5.07 5.30
CA ILE A 69 -7.05 -5.59 6.33
C ILE A 69 -7.61 -6.96 5.92
N ALA A 70 -7.74 -7.23 4.62
CA ALA A 70 -8.21 -8.51 4.10
C ALA A 70 -7.41 -9.72 4.65
N LEU A 71 -6.12 -9.53 4.96
CA LEU A 71 -5.31 -10.56 5.61
C LEU A 71 -5.74 -10.81 7.06
N ALA A 72 -5.94 -9.74 7.84
CA ALA A 72 -6.33 -9.83 9.26
C ALA A 72 -7.71 -10.49 9.45
N ARG A 73 -8.64 -10.30 8.51
CA ARG A 73 -9.99 -10.91 8.57
C ARG A 73 -9.99 -12.44 8.60
N LYS A 74 -8.91 -13.08 8.15
CA LYS A 74 -8.77 -14.54 8.09
C LYS A 74 -7.97 -15.12 9.26
N MET A 75 -7.53 -14.26 10.18
CA MET A 75 -6.69 -14.65 11.32
C MET A 75 -7.55 -14.95 12.55
N ASP A 76 -7.00 -15.78 13.44
CA ASP A 76 -7.51 -15.93 14.80
C ASP A 76 -7.17 -14.71 15.65
N ALA A 77 -7.72 -14.63 16.86
CA ALA A 77 -7.49 -13.49 17.76
C ALA A 77 -5.99 -13.24 18.02
N ALA A 78 -5.21 -14.31 18.20
CA ALA A 78 -3.77 -14.21 18.40
C ALA A 78 -3.05 -13.68 17.14
N GLY A 79 -3.48 -14.09 15.94
CA GLY A 79 -2.97 -13.59 14.67
C GLY A 79 -3.29 -12.12 14.46
N VAL A 80 -4.49 -11.68 14.79
CA VAL A 80 -4.86 -10.25 14.74
C VAL A 80 -3.97 -9.42 15.67
N GLY A 81 -3.72 -9.89 16.90
CA GLY A 81 -2.78 -9.22 17.81
C GLY A 81 -1.39 -9.06 17.22
N ARG A 82 -0.82 -10.14 16.66
CA ARG A 82 0.48 -10.09 15.95
C ARG A 82 0.46 -9.15 14.75
N TRP A 83 -0.66 -9.08 14.03
CA TRP A 83 -0.81 -8.20 12.87
C TRP A 83 -0.76 -6.71 13.26
N PHE A 84 -1.32 -6.33 14.41
CA PHE A 84 -1.17 -4.97 14.95
C PHE A 84 0.30 -4.64 15.27
N ASP A 85 1.02 -5.57 15.91
CA ASP A 85 2.45 -5.40 16.18
C ASP A 85 3.25 -5.23 14.87
N ASP A 86 2.95 -6.06 13.86
CA ASP A 86 3.62 -6.01 12.56
C ASP A 86 3.33 -4.69 11.81
N ILE A 87 2.12 -4.13 11.92
CA ILE A 87 1.81 -2.80 11.38
C ILE A 87 2.68 -1.74 12.03
N ARG A 88 2.75 -1.73 13.36
CA ARG A 88 3.52 -0.75 14.11
C ARG A 88 4.99 -0.81 13.72
N GLU A 89 5.57 -2.01 13.68
CA GLU A 89 6.96 -2.20 13.27
C GLU A 89 7.21 -1.80 11.81
N LEU A 90 6.31 -2.16 10.89
CA LEU A 90 6.41 -1.82 9.48
C LEU A 90 6.33 -0.30 9.27
N HIS A 91 5.45 0.39 10.00
CA HIS A 91 5.36 1.85 9.95
C HIS A 91 6.67 2.52 10.41
N LEU A 92 7.24 2.08 11.53
CA LEU A 92 8.53 2.57 12.02
C LEU A 92 9.67 2.28 11.02
N PHE A 93 9.66 1.09 10.42
CA PHE A 93 10.60 0.75 9.35
C PHE A 93 10.49 1.72 8.19
N CYS A 94 9.27 1.97 7.68
CA CYS A 94 9.03 2.90 6.58
C CYS A 94 9.55 4.32 6.88
N GLN A 95 9.31 4.82 8.10
CA GLN A 95 9.83 6.12 8.51
C GLN A 95 11.36 6.15 8.49
N SER A 96 12.01 5.15 9.06
CA SER A 96 13.47 5.08 9.16
C SER A 96 14.17 4.98 7.81
N ALA A 97 13.61 4.20 6.87
CA ALA A 97 14.20 3.95 5.57
C ALA A 97 13.55 4.75 4.43
N ARG A 98 12.74 5.77 4.78
CA ARG A 98 12.11 6.73 3.86
C ARG A 98 11.25 6.06 2.79
N GLN A 99 10.50 5.04 3.17
CA GLN A 99 9.41 4.45 2.38
C GLN A 99 8.06 5.03 2.80
N GLN A 100 7.04 4.84 1.95
CA GLN A 100 5.66 5.18 2.30
C GLN A 100 5.00 3.96 2.93
N PHE A 101 4.50 4.09 4.16
CA PHE A 101 3.61 3.07 4.73
C PHE A 101 2.21 3.23 4.14
N ILE A 102 1.57 2.13 3.74
CA ILE A 102 0.22 2.12 3.16
C ILE A 102 -0.64 1.11 3.93
N LEU A 103 -1.75 1.57 4.50
CA LEU A 103 -2.80 0.72 5.03
C LEU A 103 -4.00 0.75 4.07
N SER A 104 -4.42 -0.41 3.58
CA SER A 104 -5.57 -0.50 2.67
C SER A 104 -6.56 -1.60 3.07
N SER A 105 -7.78 -1.55 2.55
CA SER A 105 -8.80 -2.57 2.85
C SER A 105 -8.46 -3.94 2.24
N GLY A 106 -7.79 -3.96 1.08
CA GLY A 106 -7.61 -5.17 0.29
C GLY A 106 -8.93 -5.76 -0.25
N ALA A 107 -9.99 -4.95 -0.31
CA ALA A 107 -11.32 -5.40 -0.70
C ALA A 107 -11.37 -5.82 -2.18
N THR A 108 -11.89 -7.03 -2.43
CA THR A 108 -12.18 -7.58 -3.77
C THR A 108 -13.65 -7.44 -4.15
N SER A 109 -14.51 -7.12 -3.17
CA SER A 109 -15.92 -6.82 -3.36
C SER A 109 -16.39 -5.69 -2.46
N MET A 110 -17.57 -5.14 -2.74
CA MET A 110 -18.19 -4.10 -1.91
C MET A 110 -18.41 -4.53 -0.45
N HIS A 111 -18.61 -5.82 -0.20
CA HIS A 111 -18.84 -6.37 1.15
C HIS A 111 -17.56 -6.42 2.00
N GLU A 112 -16.39 -6.32 1.38
CA GLU A 112 -15.10 -6.33 2.04
C GLU A 112 -14.58 -4.91 2.31
N MET A 113 -15.30 -3.88 1.86
CA MET A 113 -14.94 -2.49 2.06
C MET A 113 -14.86 -2.14 3.55
N VAL A 114 -13.94 -1.24 3.86
CA VAL A 114 -13.71 -0.74 5.22
C VAL A 114 -13.86 0.77 5.14
N SER A 115 -14.63 1.35 6.06
CA SER A 115 -14.84 2.80 6.11
C SER A 115 -13.56 3.51 6.59
N GLY A 116 -13.42 4.79 6.23
CA GLY A 116 -12.32 5.63 6.71
C GLY A 116 -12.15 5.60 8.24
N PRO A 117 -13.22 5.78 9.04
CA PRO A 117 -13.12 5.72 10.50
C PRO A 117 -12.60 4.38 11.05
N CYS A 118 -12.89 3.26 10.39
CA CYS A 118 -12.32 1.96 10.78
C CYS A 118 -10.82 1.90 10.50
N LEU A 119 -10.34 2.46 9.38
CA LEU A 119 -8.91 2.59 9.11
C LEU A 119 -8.24 3.52 10.14
N ASP A 120 -8.87 4.63 10.48
CA ASP A 120 -8.37 5.57 11.50
C ASP A 120 -8.24 4.90 12.87
N ALA A 121 -9.22 4.07 13.25
CA ALA A 121 -9.16 3.30 14.49
C ALA A 121 -7.98 2.30 14.50
N ILE A 122 -7.71 1.64 13.38
CA ILE A 122 -6.56 0.74 13.25
C ILE A 122 -5.25 1.53 13.40
N LEU A 123 -5.12 2.65 12.71
CA LEU A 123 -3.94 3.51 12.79
C LEU A 123 -3.69 4.00 14.22
N ARG A 124 -4.73 4.46 14.93
CA ARG A 124 -4.62 4.89 16.33
C ARG A 124 -4.17 3.77 17.27
N ASN A 125 -4.69 2.55 17.09
CA ASN A 125 -4.26 1.39 17.87
C ASN A 125 -2.78 1.01 17.62
N CYS A 126 -2.21 1.44 16.50
CA CYS A 126 -0.80 1.26 16.17
C CYS A 126 0.08 2.47 16.56
N ASP A 127 -0.44 3.43 17.33
CA ASP A 127 0.21 4.70 17.66
C ASP A 127 0.57 5.55 16.41
N ILE A 128 -0.25 5.48 15.36
CA ILE A 128 -0.09 6.24 14.11
C ILE A 128 -1.16 7.33 14.05
N ASP A 129 -0.75 8.59 13.89
CA ASP A 129 -1.69 9.71 13.70
C ASP A 129 -2.38 9.61 12.32
N PRO A 130 -3.72 9.41 12.26
CA PRO A 130 -4.40 9.20 10.99
C PRO A 130 -4.35 10.43 10.07
N HIS A 131 -4.47 11.64 10.62
CA HIS A 131 -4.48 12.86 9.81
C HIS A 131 -3.14 13.10 9.09
N ARG A 132 -2.04 12.87 9.80
CA ARG A 132 -0.70 12.92 9.24
C ARG A 132 -0.49 11.79 8.24
N HIS A 133 -0.90 10.56 8.58
CA HIS A 133 -0.77 9.41 7.69
C HIS A 133 -1.43 9.66 6.33
N TRP A 134 -2.70 10.09 6.31
CA TRP A 134 -3.42 10.33 5.07
C TRP A 134 -2.86 11.50 4.25
N ARG A 135 -2.39 12.55 4.92
CA ARG A 135 -1.74 13.68 4.25
C ARG A 135 -0.44 13.27 3.58
N GLU A 136 0.41 12.53 4.29
CA GLU A 136 1.68 12.02 3.75
C GLU A 136 1.42 11.06 2.58
N MET A 137 0.42 10.18 2.70
CA MET A 137 0.02 9.27 1.64
C MET A 137 -0.47 10.01 0.38
N ASN A 138 -1.29 11.06 0.54
CA ASN A 138 -1.76 11.87 -0.59
C ASN A 138 -0.59 12.58 -1.30
N ASN A 139 0.30 13.21 -0.54
CA ASN A 139 1.50 13.85 -1.09
C ASN A 139 2.39 12.84 -1.85
N TRP A 140 2.56 11.64 -1.29
CA TRP A 140 3.30 10.56 -1.94
C TRP A 140 2.64 10.11 -3.25
N LEU A 141 1.31 9.96 -3.24
CA LEU A 141 0.54 9.55 -4.41
C LEU A 141 0.63 10.60 -5.52
N GLU A 142 0.44 11.88 -5.22
CA GLU A 142 0.57 12.98 -6.18
C GLU A 142 1.97 13.02 -6.80
N ALA A 143 3.02 12.88 -5.98
CA ALA A 143 4.40 12.82 -6.46
C ALA A 143 4.70 11.59 -7.32
N ARG A 144 3.98 10.49 -7.15
CA ARG A 144 4.10 9.29 -8.00
C ARG A 144 3.39 9.49 -9.34
N LEU A 145 2.17 10.02 -9.30
CA LEU A 145 1.33 10.18 -10.49
C LEU A 145 1.83 11.29 -11.42
N SER A 146 2.44 12.35 -10.89
CA SER A 146 3.04 13.42 -11.70
C SER A 146 4.15 12.92 -12.62
N ARG A 147 4.85 11.83 -12.27
CA ARG A 147 5.90 11.23 -13.10
C ARG A 147 5.37 10.56 -14.37
N MET A 148 4.09 10.21 -14.40
CA MET A 148 3.46 9.52 -15.53
C MET A 148 2.87 10.49 -16.56
N VAL A 149 2.77 11.78 -16.22
CA VAL A 149 2.35 12.84 -17.13
C VAL A 149 3.60 13.48 -17.74
N SER A 150 4.33 12.71 -18.54
CA SER A 150 5.29 13.27 -19.50
C SER A 150 4.61 13.19 -20.86
N VAL A 151 4.17 14.35 -21.36
CA VAL A 151 3.64 14.55 -22.72
C VAL A 151 4.79 14.46 -23.71
#